data_AF-S2LHK4-F1
#
_entry.id   AF-S2LHK4-F1
#
_cell.length_a   1.000
_cell.length_b   1.000
_cell.length_c   1.000
_cell.angle_alpha   90.00
_cell.angle_beta   90.00
_cell.angle_gamma   90.00
#
_symmetry.space_group_name_H-M   'P 1'
#
loop_
_entity.id
_entity.type
_entity.pdbx_description
1 polymer ?
#
loop_
_entity_poly.entity_id
_entity_poly.type
_entity_poly.pdbx_seq_one_letter_code
_entity_poly.pdbx_strand_id
1 'polypeptide(L)'
;MLSRTLFPIPCFKLAKWLPCLCALAISGPLAAEAPQQDAPTLLDAWLSLETLPEGQAFYLRRSDIDALEWQGLRLQKELAFQINHQHQAGTHDLAKGLAKWKERLEQPATMRTPARADLVLLTANPRLAPRLSSLDSYGACRTPDGIEIWSFMGVTQLDWQAGSRLIESLERIPNEAYRRADNAKVITPGGTIQTQGIAAWNEEDIPLTPGSRIVIELPTDNHSTHWINEHLPLYLAARLPGNDCTLYTPDQNTAHDDVQ
;
A
#
# COMPACT_ATOMS: atom_id res chain seq x y z
N MET A 1 31.03 -33.73 -33.04
CA MET A 1 32.18 -33.90 -32.12
C MET A 1 31.70 -33.48 -30.74
N LEU A 2 31.21 -34.45 -29.94
CA LEU A 2 31.80 -34.96 -28.69
C LEU A 2 31.79 -33.88 -27.57
N SER A 3 31.25 -34.06 -26.37
CA SER A 3 31.01 -35.28 -25.61
C SER A 3 30.01 -35.00 -24.45
N ARG A 4 29.04 -35.88 -24.24
CA ARG A 4 28.17 -35.93 -23.05
C ARG A 4 28.82 -36.85 -22.02
N THR A 5 29.03 -36.37 -20.79
CA THR A 5 29.51 -37.20 -19.66
C THR A 5 28.32 -37.68 -18.83
N LEU A 6 28.17 -39.01 -18.83
CA LEU A 6 27.25 -39.80 -18.02
C LEU A 6 27.85 -40.01 -16.62
N PHE A 7 27.06 -39.81 -15.58
CA PHE A 7 27.36 -40.28 -14.23
C PHE A 7 26.88 -41.73 -14.05
N PRO A 8 27.67 -42.61 -13.40
CA PRO A 8 27.31 -44.01 -13.21
C PRO A 8 26.39 -44.21 -12.00
N ILE A 9 25.39 -45.07 -12.21
CA ILE A 9 24.48 -45.63 -11.22
C ILE A 9 25.19 -46.82 -10.54
N PRO A 10 25.27 -46.91 -9.20
CA PRO A 10 25.67 -48.14 -8.56
C PRO A 10 24.50 -49.13 -8.55
N CYS A 11 24.76 -50.25 -9.20
CA CYS A 11 23.98 -51.47 -9.25
C CYS A 11 24.15 -52.23 -7.92
N PHE A 12 23.09 -52.42 -7.13
CA PHE A 12 23.07 -53.43 -6.08
C PHE A 12 21.95 -54.44 -6.36
N LYS A 13 22.37 -55.68 -6.61
CA LYS A 13 21.53 -56.85 -6.85
C LYS A 13 21.19 -57.54 -5.55
N LEU A 14 19.90 -57.91 -5.45
CA LEU A 14 19.34 -59.17 -4.95
C LEU A 14 19.57 -59.55 -3.48
N ALA A 15 18.47 -59.53 -2.72
CA ALA A 15 18.13 -60.63 -1.83
C ALA A 15 16.62 -60.87 -1.85
N LYS A 16 16.21 -61.98 -2.46
CA LYS A 16 14.85 -62.55 -2.48
C LYS A 16 14.63 -63.35 -1.19
N TRP A 17 13.80 -62.88 -0.26
CA TRP A 17 13.16 -63.75 0.75
C TRP A 17 11.75 -63.21 1.06
N LEU A 18 10.73 -63.86 0.49
CA LEU A 18 9.37 -63.99 1.09
C LEU A 18 9.42 -65.19 2.05
N PRO A 19 8.44 -65.44 2.95
CA PRO A 19 7.31 -64.62 3.41
C PRO A 19 7.16 -64.62 4.96
N CYS A 20 6.35 -63.72 5.54
CA CYS A 20 5.54 -64.09 6.70
C CYS A 20 4.41 -63.08 6.94
N LEU A 21 3.18 -63.57 6.90
CA LEU A 21 2.01 -62.89 7.44
C LEU A 21 2.21 -62.67 8.95
N CYS A 22 2.10 -61.42 9.40
CA CYS A 22 1.55 -61.07 10.70
C CYS A 22 0.71 -59.82 10.52
N ALA A 23 -0.58 -60.03 10.28
CA ALA A 23 -1.59 -59.00 10.43
C ALA A 23 -1.70 -58.66 11.92
N LEU A 24 -1.05 -57.59 12.34
CA LEU A 24 -1.31 -56.93 13.62
C LEU A 24 -2.04 -55.63 13.30
N ALA A 25 -3.37 -55.71 13.31
CA ALA A 25 -4.24 -54.55 13.35
C ALA A 25 -4.03 -53.85 14.70
N ILE A 26 -3.10 -52.91 14.74
CA ILE A 26 -3.02 -51.95 15.83
C ILE A 26 -4.15 -50.95 15.58
N SER A 27 -5.29 -51.22 16.20
CA SER A 27 -6.36 -50.24 16.37
C SER A 27 -5.85 -49.13 17.28
N GLY A 28 -5.02 -48.23 16.71
CA GLY A 28 -4.70 -46.97 17.36
C GLY A 28 -6.00 -46.17 17.52
N PRO A 29 -6.24 -45.52 18.67
CA PRO A 29 -7.38 -44.62 18.77
C PRO A 29 -7.23 -43.59 17.64
N LEU A 30 -8.28 -43.44 16.84
CA LEU A 30 -8.49 -42.27 15.99
C LEU A 30 -8.38 -41.07 16.94
N ALA A 31 -7.19 -40.45 16.98
CA ALA A 31 -7.05 -39.12 17.53
C ALA A 31 -7.95 -38.27 16.65
N ALA A 32 -9.10 -37.89 17.19
CA ALA A 32 -9.92 -36.86 16.58
C ALA A 32 -9.00 -35.65 16.44
N GLU A 33 -8.66 -35.29 15.20
CA GLU A 33 -8.07 -34.00 14.90
C GLU A 33 -8.99 -32.97 15.57
N ALA A 34 -8.51 -32.32 16.62
CA ALA A 34 -9.25 -31.22 17.21
C ALA A 34 -9.59 -30.26 16.07
N PRO A 35 -10.84 -29.76 15.98
CA PRO A 35 -11.19 -28.81 14.93
C PRO A 35 -10.17 -27.69 14.99
N GLN A 36 -9.40 -27.55 13.92
CA GLN A 36 -8.43 -26.47 13.76
C GLN A 36 -9.26 -25.19 13.88
N GLN A 37 -9.21 -24.52 15.03
CA GLN A 37 -9.85 -23.22 15.18
C GLN A 37 -9.22 -22.33 14.12
N ASP A 38 -10.05 -21.84 13.20
CA ASP A 38 -9.60 -20.91 12.18
C ASP A 38 -8.93 -19.72 12.88
N ALA A 39 -7.69 -19.43 12.50
CA ALA A 39 -6.93 -18.35 13.11
C ALA A 39 -7.69 -17.02 12.91
N PRO A 40 -7.82 -16.18 13.95
CA PRO A 40 -8.66 -14.99 13.89
C PRO A 40 -8.18 -14.05 12.78
N THR A 41 -9.16 -13.49 12.08
CA THR A 41 -8.97 -12.58 10.94
C THR A 41 -9.32 -11.15 11.31
N LEU A 42 -8.96 -10.20 10.45
CA LEU A 42 -9.36 -8.80 10.59
C LEU A 42 -10.89 -8.63 10.60
N LEU A 43 -11.63 -9.50 9.89
CA LEU A 43 -13.08 -9.49 9.92
C LEU A 43 -13.60 -9.83 11.33
N ASP A 44 -13.04 -10.86 11.96
CA ASP A 44 -13.40 -11.27 13.32
C ASP A 44 -13.12 -10.14 14.32
N ALA A 45 -11.98 -9.48 14.18
CA ALA A 45 -11.62 -8.32 15.01
C ALA A 45 -12.58 -7.13 14.82
N TRP A 46 -13.09 -6.88 13.62
CA TRP A 46 -14.09 -5.84 13.42
C TRP A 46 -15.44 -6.20 14.04
N LEU A 47 -15.85 -7.47 13.93
CA LEU A 47 -17.11 -7.95 14.48
C LEU A 47 -17.10 -8.04 16.01
N SER A 48 -15.92 -8.14 16.63
CA SER A 48 -15.78 -8.16 18.09
C SER A 48 -15.83 -6.77 18.75
N LEU A 49 -15.80 -5.69 17.98
CA LEU A 49 -15.90 -4.33 18.54
C LEU A 49 -17.35 -3.97 18.87
N GLU A 50 -17.58 -3.45 20.07
CA GLU A 50 -18.89 -2.90 20.45
C GLU A 50 -19.27 -1.67 19.61
N THR A 51 -18.28 -0.90 19.19
CA THR A 51 -18.45 0.29 18.34
C THR A 51 -17.30 0.36 17.36
N LEU A 52 -17.62 0.52 16.07
CA LEU A 52 -16.61 0.67 15.03
C LEU A 52 -15.97 2.06 15.12
N PRO A 53 -14.63 2.16 14.97
CA PRO A 53 -13.97 3.46 14.95
C PRO A 53 -14.39 4.26 13.71
N GLU A 54 -14.46 5.58 13.88
CA GLU A 54 -14.84 6.47 12.78
C GLU A 54 -13.76 6.58 11.71
N GLY A 55 -14.19 6.79 10.46
CA GLY A 55 -13.31 7.07 9.33
C GLY A 55 -12.97 5.85 8.47
N GLN A 56 -11.84 5.94 7.78
CA GLN A 56 -11.42 4.94 6.79
C GLN A 56 -10.63 3.82 7.47
N ALA A 57 -11.19 2.60 7.43
CA ALA A 57 -10.52 1.41 7.92
C ALA A 57 -9.22 1.11 7.13
N PHE A 58 -8.21 0.61 7.84
CA PHE A 58 -6.92 0.19 7.28
C PHE A 58 -6.32 -0.97 8.08
N TYR A 59 -5.29 -1.58 7.49
CA TYR A 59 -4.35 -2.46 8.18
C TYR A 59 -2.96 -2.30 7.59
N LEU A 60 -1.94 -2.71 8.34
CA LEU A 60 -0.56 -2.83 7.90
C LEU A 60 -0.09 -4.27 8.14
N ARG A 61 0.34 -4.97 7.10
CA ARG A 61 0.96 -6.29 7.23
C ARG A 61 2.42 -6.14 7.65
N ARG A 62 2.88 -7.03 8.52
CA ARG A 62 4.30 -7.12 8.91
C ARG A 62 5.22 -7.32 7.70
N SER A 63 4.75 -8.07 6.70
CA SER A 63 5.51 -8.33 5.46
C SER A 63 5.76 -7.10 4.59
N ASP A 64 4.98 -6.04 4.77
CA ASP A 64 5.00 -4.88 3.88
C ASP A 64 5.88 -3.74 4.43
N ILE A 65 6.23 -3.79 5.73
CA ILE A 65 6.93 -2.72 6.44
C ILE A 65 8.27 -2.38 5.77
N ASP A 66 9.16 -3.37 5.63
CA ASP A 66 10.50 -3.16 5.07
C ASP A 66 10.45 -2.64 3.64
N ALA A 67 9.49 -3.14 2.83
CA ALA A 67 9.33 -2.73 1.44
C ALA A 67 8.86 -1.26 1.35
N LEU A 68 7.92 -0.86 2.21
CA LEU A 68 7.41 0.50 2.28
C LEU A 68 8.48 1.48 2.79
N GLU A 69 9.23 1.10 3.83
CA GLU A 69 10.35 1.90 4.34
C GLU A 69 11.42 2.11 3.25
N TRP A 70 11.80 1.02 2.58
CA TRP A 70 12.78 1.09 1.50
C TRP A 70 12.29 1.96 0.32
N GLN A 71 11.00 1.84 -0.05
CA GLN A 71 10.41 2.68 -1.10
C GLN A 71 10.46 4.17 -0.72
N GLY A 72 10.15 4.51 0.53
CA GLY A 72 10.24 5.88 1.04
C GLY A 72 11.67 6.44 0.96
N LEU A 73 12.66 5.67 1.42
CA LEU A 73 14.08 6.05 1.32
C LEU A 73 14.55 6.19 -0.13
N ARG A 74 14.08 5.32 -1.02
CA ARG A 74 14.42 5.39 -2.44
C ARG A 74 13.81 6.63 -3.09
N LEU A 75 12.54 6.94 -2.81
CA LEU A 75 11.88 8.18 -3.29
C LEU A 75 12.63 9.43 -2.87
N GLN A 76 13.08 9.52 -1.63
CA GLN A 76 13.86 10.67 -1.16
C GLN A 76 15.19 10.82 -1.92
N LYS A 77 15.86 9.70 -2.24
CA LYS A 77 17.10 9.71 -3.04
C LYS A 77 16.85 10.14 -4.49
N GLU A 78 15.79 9.63 -5.11
CA GLU A 78 15.42 10.00 -6.49
C GLU A 78 15.02 11.47 -6.59
N LEU A 79 14.26 11.98 -5.62
CA LEU A 79 13.95 13.41 -5.53
C LEU A 79 15.21 14.26 -5.34
N ALA A 80 16.14 13.85 -4.47
CA ALA A 80 17.41 14.56 -4.28
C ALA A 80 18.25 14.60 -5.57
N PHE A 81 18.29 13.49 -6.32
CA PHE A 81 18.92 13.44 -7.64
C PHE A 81 18.23 14.43 -8.60
N GLN A 82 16.89 14.42 -8.68
CA GLN A 82 16.16 15.33 -9.56
C GLN A 82 16.36 16.81 -9.19
N ILE A 83 16.33 17.15 -7.91
CA ILE A 83 16.56 18.53 -7.45
C ILE A 83 17.92 19.04 -7.99
N ASN A 84 18.97 18.23 -7.86
CA ASN A 84 20.29 18.57 -8.39
C ASN A 84 20.32 18.66 -9.92
N HIS A 85 19.63 17.74 -10.61
CA HIS A 85 19.53 17.76 -12.06
C HIS A 85 18.85 19.04 -12.57
N GLN A 86 17.71 19.42 -11.98
CA GLN A 86 16.97 20.63 -12.34
C GLN A 86 17.76 21.90 -12.00
N HIS A 87 18.56 21.91 -10.93
CA HIS A 87 19.50 23.01 -10.68
C HIS A 87 20.55 23.17 -11.79
N GLN A 88 21.10 22.07 -12.31
CA GLN A 88 22.07 22.10 -13.41
C GLN A 88 21.42 22.53 -14.73
N ALA A 89 20.14 22.19 -14.92
CA ALA A 89 19.35 22.59 -16.09
C ALA A 89 18.82 24.03 -16.04
N GLY A 90 19.01 24.75 -14.91
CA GLY A 90 18.54 26.12 -14.73
C GLY A 90 17.04 26.26 -14.40
N THR A 91 16.34 25.15 -14.13
CA THR A 91 14.90 25.10 -13.80
C THR A 91 14.68 25.23 -12.28
N HIS A 92 15.16 26.33 -11.71
CA HIS A 92 15.23 26.54 -10.25
C HIS A 92 13.89 26.44 -9.51
N ASP A 93 12.77 26.84 -10.13
CA ASP A 93 11.47 26.78 -9.46
C ASP A 93 10.93 25.36 -9.36
N LEU A 94 11.18 24.52 -10.37
CA LEU A 94 10.86 23.08 -10.27
C LEU A 94 11.72 22.42 -9.19
N ALA A 95 13.02 22.74 -9.12
CA ALA A 95 13.90 22.23 -8.07
C ALA A 95 13.38 22.59 -6.66
N LYS A 96 12.89 23.83 -6.45
CA LYS A 96 12.24 24.23 -5.18
C LYS A 96 10.96 23.45 -4.91
N GLY A 97 10.12 23.22 -5.92
CA GLY A 97 8.91 22.42 -5.78
C GLY A 97 9.22 20.98 -5.37
N LEU A 98 10.19 20.34 -6.02
CA LEU A 98 10.66 18.99 -5.67
C LEU A 98 11.30 18.93 -4.27
N ALA A 99 11.97 19.99 -3.83
CA ALA A 99 12.48 20.07 -2.45
C ALA A 99 11.33 20.03 -1.43
N LYS A 100 10.21 20.71 -1.70
CA LYS A 100 9.00 20.64 -0.87
C LYS A 100 8.35 19.26 -0.90
N TRP A 101 8.38 18.56 -2.05
CA TRP A 101 7.92 17.17 -2.12
C TRP A 101 8.75 16.29 -1.20
N LYS A 102 10.09 16.42 -1.24
CA LYS A 102 11.00 15.67 -0.38
C LYS A 102 10.75 15.94 1.10
N GLU A 103 10.65 17.21 1.49
CA GLU A 103 10.33 17.63 2.86
C GLU A 103 9.01 17.02 3.35
N ARG A 104 7.96 17.05 2.51
CA ARG A 104 6.67 16.45 2.84
C ARG A 104 6.77 14.93 3.03
N LEU A 105 7.60 14.24 2.24
CA LEU A 105 7.83 12.80 2.40
C LEU A 105 8.64 12.44 3.65
N GLU A 106 9.49 13.33 4.13
CA GLU A 106 10.30 13.14 5.36
C GLU A 106 9.46 13.25 6.63
N GLN A 107 8.28 13.92 6.56
CA GLN A 107 7.37 13.96 7.69
C GLN A 107 6.88 12.56 8.05
N PRO A 108 6.77 12.23 9.35
CA PRO A 108 6.20 10.97 9.80
C PRO A 108 4.80 10.75 9.23
N ALA A 109 4.46 9.50 8.91
CA ALA A 109 3.11 9.10 8.57
C ALA A 109 2.84 7.68 9.03
N THR A 110 1.58 7.44 9.40
CA THR A 110 1.07 6.09 9.58
C THR A 110 0.96 5.42 8.22
N MET A 111 1.53 4.23 8.10
CA MET A 111 1.51 3.43 6.89
C MET A 111 0.35 2.44 6.90
N ARG A 112 -0.02 1.96 5.72
CA ARG A 112 -0.96 0.86 5.51
C ARG A 112 -0.48 -0.02 4.35
N THR A 113 -0.95 -1.25 4.35
CA THR A 113 -0.98 -2.07 3.14
C THR A 113 -1.99 -1.44 2.17
N PRO A 114 -1.64 -1.20 0.88
CA PRO A 114 -2.54 -0.64 -0.13
C PRO A 114 -3.71 -1.58 -0.50
N ALA A 115 -4.67 -1.70 0.41
CA ALA A 115 -5.86 -2.52 0.26
C ALA A 115 -7.01 -1.94 1.07
N ARG A 116 -8.24 -2.24 0.66
CA ARG A 116 -9.42 -1.93 1.43
C ARG A 116 -9.56 -2.86 2.63
N ALA A 117 -10.04 -2.30 3.74
CA ALA A 117 -10.17 -2.97 5.02
C ALA A 117 -11.54 -2.76 5.67
N ASP A 118 -12.49 -2.15 4.95
CA ASP A 118 -13.81 -1.83 5.48
C ASP A 118 -14.65 -3.09 5.70
N LEU A 119 -15.48 -3.05 6.75
CA LEU A 119 -16.31 -4.19 7.15
C LEU A 119 -17.26 -4.63 6.04
N VAL A 120 -17.80 -3.70 5.23
CA VAL A 120 -18.68 -4.03 4.11
C VAL A 120 -17.97 -4.91 3.07
N LEU A 121 -16.73 -4.56 2.71
CA LEU A 121 -15.93 -5.39 1.80
C LEU A 121 -15.65 -6.77 2.40
N LEU A 122 -15.19 -6.79 3.66
CA LEU A 122 -14.70 -8.02 4.29
C LEU A 122 -15.84 -9.00 4.62
N THR A 123 -17.02 -8.50 4.98
CA THR A 123 -18.23 -9.34 5.14
C THR A 123 -18.69 -9.94 3.80
N ALA A 124 -18.65 -9.16 2.72
CA ALA A 124 -18.99 -9.64 1.38
C ALA A 124 -17.93 -10.59 0.80
N ASN A 125 -16.66 -10.44 1.20
CA ASN A 125 -15.53 -11.23 0.71
C ASN A 125 -14.58 -11.67 1.84
N PRO A 126 -14.99 -12.62 2.71
CA PRO A 126 -14.21 -12.97 3.91
C PRO A 126 -12.80 -13.49 3.62
N ARG A 127 -12.57 -14.07 2.44
CA ARG A 127 -11.23 -14.53 2.01
C ARG A 127 -10.21 -13.40 1.82
N LEU A 128 -10.66 -12.15 1.70
CA LEU A 128 -9.78 -10.98 1.63
C LEU A 128 -9.31 -10.53 3.02
N ALA A 129 -9.94 -11.02 4.10
CA ALA A 129 -9.58 -10.65 5.46
C ALA A 129 -8.21 -11.25 5.83
N PRO A 130 -7.19 -10.43 6.12
CA PRO A 130 -5.92 -10.94 6.62
C PRO A 130 -6.08 -11.62 7.98
N ARG A 131 -5.25 -12.62 8.26
CA ARG A 131 -5.10 -13.15 9.62
C ARG A 131 -4.51 -12.07 10.52
N LEU A 132 -5.02 -11.94 11.74
CA LEU A 132 -4.50 -10.96 12.72
C LEU A 132 -3.01 -11.16 13.00
N SER A 133 -2.55 -12.42 13.05
CA SER A 133 -1.13 -12.74 13.26
C SER A 133 -0.18 -12.24 12.15
N SER A 134 -0.72 -11.90 10.97
CA SER A 134 0.06 -11.33 9.86
C SER A 134 0.14 -9.80 9.90
N LEU A 135 -0.67 -9.17 10.76
CA LEU A 135 -0.76 -7.73 10.86
C LEU A 135 0.23 -7.21 11.90
N ASP A 136 0.78 -6.05 11.61
CA ASP A 136 1.48 -5.22 12.57
C ASP A 136 0.47 -4.37 13.35
N SER A 137 -0.43 -3.73 12.60
CA SER A 137 -1.47 -2.85 13.13
C SER A 137 -2.70 -2.85 12.24
N TYR A 138 -3.84 -2.46 12.81
CA TYR A 138 -5.08 -2.18 12.10
C TYR A 138 -5.87 -1.10 12.82
N GLY A 139 -6.83 -0.49 12.14
CA GLY A 139 -7.51 0.66 12.71
C GLY A 139 -8.41 1.39 11.74
N ALA A 140 -8.83 2.58 12.13
CA ALA A 140 -9.46 3.55 11.24
C ALA A 140 -8.86 4.93 11.46
N CYS A 141 -8.81 5.72 10.39
CA CYS A 141 -8.36 7.10 10.45
C CYS A 141 -9.43 8.04 9.92
N ARG A 142 -9.62 9.16 10.60
CA ARG A 142 -10.47 10.23 10.09
C ARG A 142 -9.87 10.76 8.78
N THR A 143 -10.71 10.83 7.76
CA THR A 143 -10.31 11.42 6.48
C THR A 143 -10.22 12.93 6.66
N PRO A 144 -9.14 13.59 6.21
CA PRO A 144 -9.04 15.03 6.32
C PRO A 144 -10.04 15.74 5.40
N ASP A 145 -10.47 16.93 5.79
CA ASP A 145 -11.51 17.72 5.10
C ASP A 145 -10.99 18.48 3.86
N GLY A 146 -9.77 18.20 3.42
CA GLY A 146 -9.10 18.86 2.31
C GLY A 146 -8.53 17.88 1.30
N ILE A 147 -8.07 18.41 0.16
CA ILE A 147 -7.30 17.67 -0.85
C ILE A 147 -5.86 18.18 -0.86
N GLU A 148 -4.92 17.31 -1.24
CA GLU A 148 -3.50 17.64 -1.32
C GLU A 148 -3.02 17.53 -2.77
N ILE A 149 -2.42 18.58 -3.30
CA ILE A 149 -1.92 18.64 -4.68
C ILE A 149 -0.40 18.72 -4.66
N TRP A 150 0.25 17.71 -5.23
CA TRP A 150 1.69 17.63 -5.47
C TRP A 150 1.95 18.12 -6.89
N SER A 151 2.36 19.39 -7.00
CA SER A 151 2.54 20.13 -8.25
C SER A 151 4.00 20.53 -8.46
N PHE A 152 4.31 21.13 -9.61
CA PHE A 152 5.66 21.66 -9.89
C PHE A 152 6.12 22.74 -8.92
N MET A 153 5.20 23.37 -8.17
CA MET A 153 5.51 24.41 -7.18
C MET A 153 5.64 23.87 -5.75
N GLY A 154 5.44 22.56 -5.57
CA GLY A 154 5.46 21.89 -4.27
C GLY A 154 4.12 21.26 -3.93
N VAL A 155 3.87 21.11 -2.63
CA VAL A 155 2.64 20.51 -2.09
C VAL A 155 1.71 21.61 -1.61
N THR A 156 0.46 21.60 -2.08
CA THR A 156 -0.58 22.56 -1.71
C THR A 156 -1.76 21.81 -1.13
N GLN A 157 -2.27 22.27 0.01
CA GLN A 157 -3.52 21.77 0.56
C GLN A 157 -4.65 22.74 0.20
N LEU A 158 -5.75 22.22 -0.33
CA LEU A 158 -6.96 22.97 -0.64
C LEU A 158 -8.12 22.43 0.20
N ASP A 159 -9.00 23.32 0.63
CA ASP A 159 -10.26 22.89 1.23
C ASP A 159 -11.09 22.13 0.20
N TRP A 160 -11.60 20.97 0.61
CA TRP A 160 -12.55 20.22 -0.17
C TRP A 160 -13.95 20.77 0.08
N GLN A 161 -14.74 20.85 -0.98
CA GLN A 161 -16.15 21.23 -0.94
C GLN A 161 -16.99 20.14 -1.60
N ALA A 162 -18.24 20.01 -1.18
CA ALA A 162 -19.18 19.10 -1.81
C ALA A 162 -19.25 19.38 -3.32
N GLY A 163 -19.01 18.35 -4.14
CA GLY A 163 -18.96 18.48 -5.59
C GLY A 163 -17.60 18.85 -6.17
N SER A 164 -16.54 19.02 -5.36
CA SER A 164 -15.18 19.32 -5.85
C SER A 164 -14.76 18.36 -6.97
N ARG A 165 -14.29 18.91 -8.08
CA ARG A 165 -13.81 18.17 -9.24
C ARG A 165 -12.31 18.41 -9.48
N LEU A 166 -11.68 17.53 -10.24
CA LEU A 166 -10.24 17.59 -10.51
C LEU A 166 -9.85 18.91 -11.18
N ILE A 167 -10.48 19.24 -12.31
CA ILE A 167 -10.07 20.38 -13.13
C ILE A 167 -10.34 21.69 -12.40
N GLU A 168 -11.54 21.86 -11.82
CA GLU A 168 -11.88 23.02 -10.98
C GLU A 168 -10.91 23.20 -9.79
N SER A 169 -10.36 22.10 -9.25
CA SER A 169 -9.37 22.18 -8.17
C SER A 169 -8.00 22.60 -8.65
N LEU A 170 -7.61 22.23 -9.87
CA LEU A 170 -6.36 22.69 -10.49
C LEU A 170 -6.43 24.16 -10.89
N GLU A 171 -7.59 24.67 -11.29
CA GLU A 171 -7.79 26.09 -11.58
C GLU A 171 -7.65 27.00 -10.34
N ARG A 172 -7.73 26.43 -9.13
CA ARG A 172 -7.51 27.16 -7.87
C ARG A 172 -6.03 27.33 -7.51
N ILE A 173 -5.11 26.69 -8.23
CA ILE A 173 -3.66 26.88 -8.07
C ILE A 173 -3.07 27.58 -9.29
N PRO A 174 -1.87 28.21 -9.19
CA PRO A 174 -1.27 28.90 -10.33
C PRO A 174 -1.05 27.95 -11.51
N ASN A 175 -1.35 28.40 -12.73
CA ASN A 175 -1.29 27.57 -13.93
C ASN A 175 0.09 26.95 -14.16
N GLU A 176 1.17 27.67 -13.85
CA GLU A 176 2.55 27.16 -13.92
C GLU A 176 2.80 25.92 -13.05
N ALA A 177 1.96 25.64 -12.07
CA ALA A 177 2.05 24.47 -11.20
C ALA A 177 1.72 23.15 -11.93
N TYR A 178 0.95 23.19 -13.02
CA TYR A 178 0.50 21.97 -13.72
C TYR A 178 0.43 22.06 -15.25
N ARG A 179 0.42 23.25 -15.87
CA ARG A 179 0.17 23.45 -17.32
C ARG A 179 1.11 22.74 -18.31
N ARG A 180 2.20 22.13 -17.84
CA ARG A 180 3.15 21.37 -18.69
C ARG A 180 2.99 19.86 -18.54
N ALA A 181 2.04 19.41 -17.71
CA ALA A 181 1.73 18.01 -17.53
C ALA A 181 0.52 17.64 -18.39
N ASP A 182 0.59 16.43 -18.95
CA ASP A 182 -0.51 15.86 -19.72
C ASP A 182 -1.46 15.07 -18.80
N ASN A 183 -0.93 14.52 -17.70
CA ASN A 183 -1.70 13.70 -16.76
C ASN A 183 -1.43 14.07 -15.30
N ALA A 184 -2.37 13.67 -14.45
CA ALA A 184 -2.22 13.58 -13.02
C ALA A 184 -2.60 12.18 -12.51
N LYS A 185 -2.06 11.81 -11.36
CA LYS A 185 -2.49 10.63 -10.60
C LYS A 185 -3.36 11.09 -9.44
N VAL A 186 -4.62 10.66 -9.43
CA VAL A 186 -5.56 10.93 -8.35
C VAL A 186 -5.60 9.71 -7.42
N ILE A 187 -5.32 9.93 -6.15
CA ILE A 187 -5.24 8.92 -5.10
C ILE A 187 -6.37 9.16 -4.13
N THR A 188 -7.30 8.21 -4.03
CA THR A 188 -8.41 8.29 -3.09
C THR A 188 -7.93 8.04 -1.66
N PRO A 189 -8.67 8.47 -0.62
CA PRO A 189 -8.38 8.12 0.77
C PRO A 189 -8.28 6.63 1.00
N GLY A 190 -9.04 5.81 0.24
CA GLY A 190 -8.99 4.36 0.27
C GLY A 190 -7.77 3.74 -0.44
N GLY A 191 -6.94 4.54 -1.10
CA GLY A 191 -5.68 4.10 -1.73
C GLY A 191 -5.83 3.65 -3.18
N THR A 192 -6.98 3.88 -3.81
CA THR A 192 -7.14 3.67 -5.25
C THR A 192 -6.42 4.76 -6.01
N ILE A 193 -5.71 4.39 -7.08
CA ILE A 193 -4.96 5.33 -7.93
C ILE A 193 -5.59 5.33 -9.32
N GLN A 194 -5.90 6.52 -9.83
CA GLN A 194 -6.45 6.74 -11.16
C GLN A 194 -5.54 7.69 -11.92
N THR A 195 -5.27 7.38 -13.20
CA THR A 195 -4.56 8.31 -14.09
C THR A 195 -5.61 9.13 -14.81
N GLN A 196 -5.49 10.45 -14.79
CA GLN A 196 -6.44 11.37 -15.39
C GLN A 196 -5.69 12.33 -16.30
N GLY A 197 -6.19 12.54 -17.51
CA GLY A 197 -5.66 13.57 -18.39
C GLY A 197 -6.06 14.97 -17.90
N ILE A 198 -5.14 15.92 -17.96
CA ILE A 198 -5.33 17.29 -17.45
C ILE A 198 -4.90 18.37 -18.46
N ALA A 199 -4.46 17.96 -19.65
CA ALA A 199 -4.20 18.88 -20.75
C ALA A 199 -5.47 19.08 -21.58
N ALA A 200 -5.53 20.21 -22.30
CA ALA A 200 -6.72 20.62 -23.06
C ALA A 200 -7.18 19.59 -24.13
N TRP A 201 -6.31 18.66 -24.53
CA TRP A 201 -6.62 17.63 -25.54
C TRP A 201 -6.99 16.26 -24.95
N ASN A 202 -6.81 16.04 -23.65
CA ASN A 202 -7.09 14.77 -22.96
C ASN A 202 -7.80 14.97 -21.61
N GLU A 203 -8.45 16.10 -21.40
CA GLU A 203 -9.02 16.47 -20.12
C GLU A 203 -10.07 15.45 -19.63
N GLU A 204 -9.84 14.91 -18.44
CA GLU A 204 -10.74 14.00 -17.75
C GLU A 204 -11.07 14.60 -16.38
N ASP A 205 -12.31 15.06 -16.23
CA ASP A 205 -12.74 15.69 -15.00
C ASP A 205 -13.54 14.72 -14.12
N ILE A 206 -12.95 14.29 -13.02
CA ILE A 206 -13.55 13.35 -12.06
C ILE A 206 -13.90 14.02 -10.73
N PRO A 207 -14.94 13.52 -10.02
CA PRO A 207 -15.22 13.97 -8.67
C PRO A 207 -14.08 13.58 -7.72
N LEU A 208 -13.71 14.51 -6.85
CA LEU A 208 -12.75 14.29 -5.77
C LEU A 208 -13.49 14.04 -4.46
N THR A 209 -12.93 13.18 -3.62
CA THR A 209 -13.40 12.98 -2.24
C THR A 209 -12.50 13.75 -1.26
N PRO A 210 -12.98 14.09 -0.04
CA PRO A 210 -12.12 14.61 1.01
C PRO A 210 -10.92 13.69 1.20
N GLY A 211 -9.74 14.24 1.47
CA GLY A 211 -8.49 13.49 1.65
C GLY A 211 -7.88 12.92 0.37
N SER A 212 -8.40 13.27 -0.81
CA SER A 212 -7.75 12.89 -2.08
C SER A 212 -6.37 13.55 -2.20
N ARG A 213 -5.41 12.81 -2.76
CA ARG A 213 -4.10 13.35 -3.15
C ARG A 213 -3.98 13.35 -4.67
N ILE A 214 -3.59 14.47 -5.26
CA ILE A 214 -3.37 14.63 -6.69
C ILE A 214 -1.88 14.81 -6.92
N VAL A 215 -1.28 13.98 -7.76
CA VAL A 215 0.13 14.09 -8.15
C VAL A 215 0.20 14.48 -9.61
N ILE A 216 0.69 15.68 -9.88
CA ILE A 216 0.95 16.15 -11.23
C ILE A 216 2.16 15.42 -11.79
N GLU A 217 2.02 14.83 -12.97
CA GLU A 217 3.10 14.07 -13.59
C GLU A 217 4.25 15.00 -13.97
N LEU A 218 5.47 14.66 -13.53
CA LEU A 218 6.67 15.40 -13.91
C LEU A 218 7.00 15.14 -15.39
N PRO A 219 7.47 16.15 -16.15
CA PRO A 219 7.91 15.93 -17.53
C PRO A 219 9.01 14.87 -17.58
N THR A 220 8.78 13.76 -18.27
CA THR A 220 9.72 12.64 -18.29
C THR A 220 10.95 12.97 -19.16
N ASP A 221 11.97 13.53 -18.52
CA ASP A 221 13.24 13.94 -19.12
C ASP A 221 14.37 12.92 -18.88
N ASN A 222 14.21 12.05 -17.88
CA ASN A 222 15.19 11.02 -17.52
C ASN A 222 14.53 9.84 -16.76
N HIS A 223 15.32 8.77 -16.53
CA HIS A 223 14.86 7.55 -15.84
C HIS A 223 14.37 7.79 -14.42
N SER A 224 14.97 8.73 -13.71
CA SER A 224 14.62 9.01 -12.31
C SER A 224 13.28 9.72 -12.23
N THR A 225 12.98 10.65 -13.14
CA THR A 225 11.65 11.27 -13.27
C THR A 225 10.57 10.25 -13.58
N HIS A 226 10.83 9.34 -14.54
CA HIS A 226 9.93 8.23 -14.83
C HIS A 226 9.65 7.39 -13.57
N TRP A 227 10.71 7.00 -12.86
CA TRP A 227 10.59 6.21 -11.64
C TRP A 227 9.78 6.92 -10.55
N ILE A 228 9.99 8.23 -10.36
CA ILE A 228 9.20 9.05 -9.42
C ILE A 228 7.71 9.05 -9.79
N ASN A 229 7.38 9.29 -11.06
CA ASN A 229 6.00 9.32 -11.54
C ASN A 229 5.26 7.99 -11.31
N GLU A 230 5.97 6.86 -11.41
CA GLU A 230 5.43 5.53 -11.15
C GLU A 230 5.28 5.24 -9.64
N HIS A 231 6.28 5.58 -8.84
CA HIS A 231 6.40 5.07 -7.46
C HIS A 231 5.88 6.04 -6.39
N LEU A 232 5.88 7.35 -6.65
CA LEU A 232 5.35 8.33 -5.70
C LEU A 232 3.85 8.10 -5.42
N PRO A 233 2.98 7.90 -6.43
CA PRO A 233 1.57 7.65 -6.15
C PRO A 233 1.33 6.37 -5.35
N LEU A 234 2.10 5.31 -5.61
CA LEU A 234 2.02 4.05 -4.86
C LEU A 234 2.39 4.25 -3.40
N TYR A 235 3.49 4.97 -3.13
CA TYR A 235 3.91 5.27 -1.78
C TYR A 235 2.92 6.18 -1.04
N LEU A 236 2.38 7.19 -1.72
CA LEU A 236 1.33 8.05 -1.15
C LEU A 236 0.02 7.29 -0.91
N ALA A 237 -0.31 6.27 -1.70
CA ALA A 237 -1.45 5.40 -1.43
C ALA A 237 -1.23 4.52 -0.19
N ALA A 238 0.01 4.16 0.12
CA ALA A 238 0.39 3.43 1.33
C ALA A 238 0.48 4.31 2.58
N ARG A 239 0.53 5.64 2.45
CA ARG A 239 0.44 6.58 3.59
C ARG A 239 -1.01 6.91 3.88
N LEU A 240 -1.41 6.87 5.14
CA LEU A 240 -2.74 7.34 5.53
C LEU A 240 -2.87 8.86 5.28
N PRO A 241 -4.04 9.35 4.84
CA PRO A 241 -4.25 10.77 4.50
C PRO A 241 -4.30 11.67 5.74
N GLY A 242 -4.75 11.16 6.89
CA GLY A 242 -4.87 11.90 8.15
C GLY A 242 -3.97 11.37 9.27
N ASN A 243 -3.85 12.16 10.33
CA ASN A 243 -3.05 11.84 11.53
C ASN A 243 -3.93 11.43 12.73
N ASP A 244 -5.25 11.60 12.62
CA ASP A 244 -6.22 11.25 13.66
C ASP A 244 -6.70 9.82 13.43
N CYS A 245 -6.02 8.86 14.06
CA CYS A 245 -6.20 7.44 13.84
C CYS A 245 -6.40 6.70 15.16
N THR A 246 -7.39 5.81 15.19
CA THR A 246 -7.48 4.77 16.21
C THR A 246 -6.69 3.55 15.71
N LEU A 247 -5.75 3.08 16.53
CA LEU A 247 -4.81 2.01 16.20
C LEU A 247 -4.94 0.87 17.20
N TYR A 248 -4.98 -0.35 16.68
CA TYR A 248 -4.94 -1.61 17.43
C TYR A 248 -3.73 -2.42 16.96
N THR A 249 -3.07 -3.07 17.91
CA THR A 249 -2.02 -4.07 17.63
C THR A 249 -2.55 -5.46 17.98
N PRO A 250 -2.38 -6.46 17.11
CA PRO A 250 -2.92 -7.81 17.35
C PRO A 250 -2.49 -8.44 18.68
N ASP A 251 -1.29 -8.10 19.16
CA ASP A 251 -0.70 -8.68 20.38
C ASP A 251 -1.27 -8.08 21.69
N GLN A 252 -2.04 -6.97 21.63
CA GLN A 252 -2.68 -6.35 22.80
C GLN A 252 -4.08 -6.92 23.10
N ASN A 253 -4.72 -7.56 22.12
CA ASN A 253 -6.09 -8.08 22.27
C ASN A 253 -6.15 -9.50 22.84
N THR A 254 -5.02 -10.18 23.01
CA THR A 254 -4.98 -11.52 23.65
C THR A 254 -4.88 -11.45 25.17
N ALA A 255 -4.73 -10.26 25.77
CA ALA A 255 -4.57 -10.10 27.22
C ALA A 255 -5.91 -10.02 28.00
N HIS A 256 -7.07 -10.11 27.33
CA HIS A 256 -8.37 -9.99 28.00
C HIS A 256 -9.05 -11.34 28.34
N ASP A 257 -8.46 -12.48 27.97
CA ASP A 257 -9.05 -13.81 28.20
C ASP A 257 -8.44 -14.60 29.38
N ASP A 258 -7.45 -14.07 30.10
CA ASP A 258 -6.79 -14.74 31.25
C ASP A 258 -7.18 -14.16 32.62
N VAL A 259 -8.48 -13.89 32.85
CA VAL A 259 -9.02 -13.72 34.21
C VAL A 259 -10.31 -14.52 34.37
N GLN A 260 -10.14 -15.78 34.79
CA GLN A 260 -11.14 -16.54 35.56
C GLN A 260 -10.48 -17.09 36.81
#